data_AF-A0A2S3R8B9-F1
#
_entry.id   AF-A0A2S3R8B9-F1
#
_cell.length_a   1.000
_cell.length_b   1.000
_cell.length_c   1.000
_cell.angle_alpha   90.00
_cell.angle_beta   90.00
_cell.angle_gamma   90.00
#
_symmetry.space_group_name_H-M   'P 1'
#
loop_
_entity.id
_entity.type
_entity.pdbx_description
1 polymer ?
#
loop_
_entity_poly.entity_id
_entity_poly.type
_entity_poly.pdbx_seq_one_letter_code
_entity_poly.pdbx_strand_id
1 'polypeptide(L)' 'MFDAQQEAEVLKQQTRIIRKRSYTRRKSRLDQYKGELLALRREGCSTAELQRWLRTKRIKVVHSTVARWLEKQHG' A
#
# COMPACT_ATOMS: atom_id res chain seq x y z
N MET A 1 22.82 -36.42 7.94
CA MET A 1 22.32 -36.25 6.55
C MET A 1 21.65 -34.89 6.48
N PHE A 2 21.85 -34.14 5.41
CA PHE A 2 21.24 -32.83 5.24
C PHE A 2 19.89 -33.01 4.54
N ASP A 3 18.81 -32.84 5.29
CA ASP A 3 17.45 -33.01 4.79
C ASP A 3 16.95 -31.72 4.14
N ALA A 4 17.30 -31.55 2.86
CA ALA A 4 16.96 -30.38 2.06
C ALA A 4 15.46 -30.04 2.03
N GLN A 5 14.58 -31.04 2.22
CA GLN A 5 13.14 -30.83 2.30
C GLN A 5 12.71 -30.12 3.59
N GLN A 6 13.31 -30.46 4.73
CA GLN A 6 12.99 -29.80 6.00
C GLN A 6 13.47 -28.34 6.00
N GLU A 7 14.68 -28.07 5.51
CA GLU A 7 15.16 -26.70 5.38
C GLU A 7 14.31 -25.86 4.41
N ALA A 8 13.91 -26.44 3.28
CA ALA A 8 13.02 -25.75 2.34
C ALA A 8 11.65 -25.42 2.96
N GLU A 9 11.13 -26.27 3.83
CA GLU A 9 9.86 -26.03 4.52
C GLU A 9 10.00 -24.92 5.58
N VAL A 10 11.08 -24.92 6.35
CA VAL A 10 11.42 -23.84 7.30
C VAL A 10 11.57 -22.52 6.56
N LEU A 11 12.26 -22.49 5.41
CA LEU A 11 12.41 -21.30 4.57
C LEU A 11 11.08 -20.80 4.01
N LYS A 12 10.18 -21.70 3.58
CA LYS A 12 8.84 -21.33 3.10
C LYS A 12 7.97 -20.75 4.23
N GLN A 13 8.00 -21.34 5.43
CA GLN A 13 7.28 -20.82 6.59
C GLN A 13 7.82 -19.44 7.00
N GLN A 14 9.15 -19.28 7.02
CA GLN A 14 9.80 -18.01 7.32
C GLN A 14 9.46 -16.93 6.29
N THR A 15 9.47 -17.29 5.00
CA THR A 15 9.03 -16.40 3.90
C THR A 15 7.57 -15.98 4.05
N ARG A 16 6.68 -16.89 4.48
CA ARG A 16 5.25 -16.60 4.69
C ARG A 16 5.02 -15.65 5.88
N ILE A 17 5.79 -15.80 6.95
CA ILE A 17 5.74 -14.93 8.14
C ILE A 17 6.28 -13.52 7.81
N ILE A 18 7.38 -13.43 7.06
CA ILE A 18 7.93 -12.16 6.55
C ILE A 18 6.89 -11.43 5.68
N ARG A 19 6.22 -12.15 4.78
CA ARG A 19 5.15 -11.59 3.93
C ARG A 19 3.92 -11.12 4.72
N LYS A 20 3.60 -11.72 5.87
CA LYS A 20 2.45 -11.36 6.71
C LYS A 20 2.64 -10.06 7.52
N ARG A 21 3.89 -9.62 7.76
CA ARG A 21 4.23 -8.50 8.67
C ARG A 21 3.79 -7.11 8.18
N SER A 22 3.25 -6.98 6.96
CA SER A 22 2.93 -5.69 6.33
C SER A 22 1.44 -5.42 6.09
N TYR A 23 0.54 -6.18 6.72
CA TYR A 23 -0.90 -5.87 6.68
C TYR A 23 -1.31 -4.88 7.79
N THR A 24 -0.73 -5.00 8.99
CA THR A 24 -1.06 -4.16 10.16
C THR A 24 -0.49 -2.74 10.10
N ARG A 25 0.52 -2.50 9.25
CA ARG A 25 1.01 -1.14 8.90
C ARG A 25 0.09 -0.40 7.90
N ARG A 26 -1.04 -0.99 7.47
CA ARG A 26 -1.92 -0.47 6.40
C ARG A 26 -3.00 0.51 6.86
N LYS A 27 -2.89 1.17 8.01
CA LYS A 27 -3.55 2.48 8.17
C LYS A 27 -2.72 3.51 7.42
N SER A 28 -2.88 3.51 6.10
CA SER A 28 -2.23 4.51 5.25
C SER A 28 -2.81 5.88 5.65
N ARG A 29 -1.98 6.92 5.81
CA ARG A 29 -2.48 8.27 6.12
C ARG A 29 -3.49 8.79 5.08
N LEU A 30 -3.48 8.18 3.89
CA LEU A 30 -4.44 8.36 2.81
C LEU A 30 -5.85 7.86 3.15
N ASP A 31 -5.98 6.87 4.02
CA ASP A 31 -7.26 6.27 4.40
C ASP A 31 -8.14 7.28 5.18
N GLN A 32 -7.51 8.18 5.93
CA GLN A 32 -8.19 9.33 6.56
C GLN A 32 -8.85 10.27 5.54
N TYR A 33 -8.30 10.36 4.32
CA TYR A 33 -8.79 11.21 3.23
C TYR A 33 -9.42 10.38 2.11
N LYS A 34 -9.82 9.14 2.40
CA LYS A 34 -10.34 8.20 1.39
C LYS A 34 -11.56 8.79 0.68
N GLY A 35 -12.45 9.45 1.42
CA GLY A 35 -13.65 10.10 0.87
C GLY A 35 -13.29 11.17 -0.16
N GLU A 36 -12.43 12.11 0.23
CA GLU A 36 -12.00 13.20 -0.65
C GLU A 36 -11.20 12.70 -1.86
N LEU A 37 -10.30 11.72 -1.67
CA LEU A 37 -9.52 11.15 -2.77
C LEU A 37 -10.42 10.42 -3.79
N LEU A 38 -11.46 9.72 -3.33
CA LEU A 38 -12.43 9.07 -4.21
C LEU A 38 -13.32 10.09 -4.92
N ALA A 39 -13.72 11.18 -4.26
CA ALA A 39 -14.46 12.27 -4.89
C ALA A 39 -13.64 12.91 -6.01
N LEU A 40 -12.40 13.31 -5.73
CA LEU A 40 -11.48 13.88 -6.72
C LEU A 40 -11.21 12.91 -7.87
N ARG A 41 -11.09 11.60 -7.58
CA ARG A 41 -10.91 10.59 -8.64
C ARG A 41 -12.15 10.44 -9.52
N ARG A 42 -13.35 10.58 -8.97
CA ARG A 42 -14.61 10.58 -9.75
C ARG A 42 -14.73 11.81 -10.65
N GLU A 43 -14.17 12.93 -10.23
CA GLU A 43 -14.07 14.15 -11.05
C GLU A 43 -12.99 14.06 -12.14
N GLY A 44 -12.24 12.95 -12.21
CA GLY A 44 -11.23 12.71 -13.23
C GLY A 44 -9.82 13.16 -12.86
N CYS A 45 -9.58 13.55 -11.60
CA CYS A 45 -8.23 13.92 -11.16
C CYS A 45 -7.26 12.75 -11.25
N SER A 46 -6.08 13.01 -11.81
CA SER A 46 -4.96 12.09 -11.90
C SER A 46 -4.22 11.94 -10.57
N THR A 47 -3.46 10.85 -10.44
CA THR A 47 -2.64 10.52 -9.26
C THR A 47 -1.68 11.65 -8.86
N ALA A 48 -1.15 12.41 -9.83
CA ALA A 48 -0.27 13.55 -9.59
C ALA A 48 -1.01 14.75 -8.96
N GLU A 49 -2.27 14.97 -9.33
CA GLU A 49 -3.13 16.02 -8.78
C GLU A 49 -3.57 15.67 -7.36
N LEU A 50 -3.94 14.40 -7.12
CA LEU A 50 -4.20 13.88 -5.78
C LEU A 50 -2.97 14.06 -4.86
N GLN A 51 -1.76 13.80 -5.38
CA GLN A 51 -0.53 14.06 -4.64
C GLN A 51 -0.35 15.56 -4.32
N ARG A 52 -0.61 16.46 -5.28
CA ARG A 52 -0.53 17.92 -5.06
C ARG A 52 -1.54 18.39 -4.02
N TRP A 53 -2.76 17.86 -4.05
CA TRP A 53 -3.79 18.14 -3.05
C TRP A 53 -3.38 17.67 -1.64
N LEU A 54 -2.80 16.47 -1.53
CA LEU A 54 -2.29 15.95 -0.26
C LEU A 54 -1.14 16.79 0.31
N ARG A 55 -0.28 17.37 -0.55
CA ARG A 55 0.78 18.30 -0.09
C ARG A 55 0.19 19.55 0.55
N THR A 56 -0.95 20.04 0.07
CA THR A 56 -1.69 21.16 0.67
C THR A 56 -2.20 20.81 2.07
N LYS A 57 -2.60 19.56 2.29
CA LYS A 57 -2.99 19.02 3.61
C LYS A 57 -1.80 18.68 4.53
N ARG A 58 -0.58 19.14 4.20
CA ARG A 58 0.68 18.82 4.89
C ARG A 58 1.03 17.33 4.90
N ILE A 59 0.57 16.58 3.91
CA ILE A 59 0.84 15.15 3.76
C ILE A 59 1.84 14.96 2.61
N LYS A 60 3.08 14.68 2.96
CA LYS A 60 4.13 14.35 1.99
C LYS A 60 4.07 12.86 1.68
N VAL A 61 3.41 12.52 0.58
CA VAL A 61 3.41 11.17 0.01
C VAL A 61 4.08 11.16 -1.35
N VAL A 62 4.71 10.04 -1.68
CA VAL A 62 5.33 9.82 -3.00
C VAL A 62 4.28 9.29 -3.98
N HIS A 63 4.49 9.55 -5.27
CA HIS A 63 3.58 9.15 -6.34
C HIS A 63 3.25 7.65 -6.29
N SER A 64 4.28 6.81 -6.06
CA SER A 64 4.11 5.36 -5.93
C SER A 64 3.21 4.95 -4.76
N THR A 65 3.12 5.76 -3.70
CA THR A 65 2.22 5.51 -2.57
C THR A 65 0.77 5.81 -2.95
N VAL A 66 0.51 6.88 -3.70
CA VAL A 66 -0.84 7.21 -4.17
C VAL A 66 -1.30 6.21 -5.22
N ALA A 67 -0.43 5.85 -6.18
CA ALA A 67 -0.69 4.83 -7.18
C ALA A 67 -1.04 3.48 -6.56
N ARG A 68 -0.18 2.95 -5.68
CA ARG A 68 -0.46 1.68 -4.96
C ARG A 68 -1.71 1.74 -4.10
N TRP A 69 -2.00 2.90 -3.50
CA TRP A 69 -3.21 3.06 -2.70
C TRP A 69 -4.46 3.01 -3.59
N LEU A 70 -4.44 3.67 -4.75
CA LEU A 70 -5.52 3.63 -5.72
C LEU A 70 -5.75 2.23 -6.30
N GLU A 71 -4.67 1.52 -6.67
CA GLU A 71 -4.75 0.11 -7.12
C GLU A 71 -5.46 -0.77 -6.07
N LYS A 72 -5.19 -0.54 -4.79
CA LYS A 72 -5.84 -1.27 -3.69
C LYS A 72 -7.30 -0.88 -3.44
N GLN A 73 -7.77 0.27 -3.94
CA GLN A 73 -9.17 0.69 -3.82
C GLN A 73 -9.99 0.37 -5.07
N HIS A 74 -9.35 0.11 -6.21
CA HIS A 74 -9.99 -0.32 -7.47
C HIS A 74 -9.97 -1.84 -7.68
N GLY A 75 -9.43 -2.61 -6.73
CA GLY A 75 -9.44 -4.08 -6.72
C GLY A 75 -10.33 -4.65 -5.63
#